data_AF-A0AAQ4F777-F1
#
_entry.id   AF-A0AAQ4F777-F1
#
_cell.length_a   1.000
_cell.length_b   1.000
_cell.length_c   1.000
_cell.angle_alpha   90.00
_cell.angle_beta   90.00
_cell.angle_gamma   90.00
#
_symmetry.space_group_name_H-M   'P 1'
#
loop_
_entity.id
_entity.type
_entity.pdbx_description
1 polymer ?
#
loop_
_entity_poly.entity_id
_entity_poly.type
_entity_poly.pdbx_seq_one_letter_code
_entity_poly.pdbx_strand_id
1 'polypeptide(L)' 'MAFSQVVHILQQQFRVIKGVQIIYNEQCPLESDLVILLSEDGIRLSFDSSSQRLKVIEVTDMSKVKLTYW' A
#
# COMPACT_ATOMS: atom_id res chain seq x y z
N MET A 1 -3.62 7.77 8.21
CA MET A 1 -2.52 6.81 8.49
C MET A 1 -1.24 7.30 7.80
N ALA A 2 -0.08 7.22 8.45
CA ALA A 2 1.21 7.64 7.87
C ALA A 2 1.91 6.46 7.15
N PHE A 3 2.64 6.73 6.07
CA PHE A 3 3.37 5.71 5.30
C PHE A 3 4.29 4.84 6.17
N SER A 4 5.11 5.45 7.03
CA SER A 4 6.04 4.73 7.92
C SER A 4 5.35 3.75 8.87
N GLN A 5 4.16 4.11 9.37
CA GLN A 5 3.35 3.22 10.22
C GLN A 5 2.88 2.00 9.42
N VAL A 6 2.47 2.19 8.17
CA VAL A 6 2.03 1.07 7.30
C VAL A 6 3.20 0.14 7.00
N VAL A 7 4.37 0.68 6.66
CA VAL A 7 5.58 -0.12 6.45
C VAL A 7 5.92 -0.92 7.71
N HIS A 8 5.83 -0.30 8.89
CA HIS A 8 6.08 -1.00 10.15
C HIS A 8 5.08 -2.14 10.39
N ILE A 9 3.77 -1.92 10.14
CA ILE A 9 2.74 -2.96 10.27
C ILE A 9 3.01 -4.12 9.29
N LEU A 10 3.37 -3.81 8.04
CA LEU A 10 3.70 -4.82 7.03
C LEU A 10 4.92 -5.66 7.47
N GLN A 11 5.94 -5.02 8.05
CA GLN A 11 7.09 -5.71 8.62
C GLN A 11 6.70 -6.62 9.78
N GLN A 12 5.77 -6.21 10.64
CA GLN A 12 5.28 -7.07 11.73
C GLN A 12 4.43 -8.24 11.23
N GLN A 13 3.75 -8.09 10.09
CA GLN A 13 2.82 -9.07 9.53
C GLN A 13 3.40 -9.85 8.32
N PHE A 14 4.73 -9.84 8.13
CA PHE A 14 5.43 -10.43 6.98
C PHE A 14 5.13 -11.92 6.72
N ARG A 15 4.61 -12.64 7.72
CA ARG A 15 4.22 -14.06 7.58
C ARG A 15 2.87 -14.23 6.87
N VAL A 16 1.99 -13.24 7.00
CA VAL A 16 0.61 -13.26 6.49
C VAL A 16 0.54 -12.50 5.17
N ILE A 17 1.07 -11.28 5.14
CA ILE A 17 1.03 -10.40 3.97
C ILE A 17 2.30 -10.63 3.15
N LYS A 18 2.13 -11.07 1.90
CA LYS A 18 3.22 -11.45 0.98
C LYS A 18 3.10 -10.68 -0.32
N GLY A 19 4.19 -10.61 -1.08
CA GLY A 19 4.22 -9.87 -2.34
C GLY A 19 4.01 -8.36 -2.17
N VAL A 20 4.66 -7.76 -1.18
CA VAL A 20 4.65 -6.30 -0.98
C VAL A 20 5.65 -5.66 -1.94
N GLN A 21 5.19 -4.69 -2.73
CA GLN A 21 6.05 -3.87 -3.59
C GLN A 21 5.83 -2.40 -3.24
N ILE A 22 6.92 -1.63 -3.21
CA ILE A 22 6.88 -0.19 -2.96
C ILE A 22 7.31 0.50 -4.26
N ILE A 23 6.45 1.36 -4.79
CA ILE A 23 6.68 2.10 -6.02
C ILE A 23 6.77 3.58 -5.66
N TYR A 24 7.87 4.20 -6.05
CA TYR A 24 8.15 5.61 -5.81
C TYR A 24 9.14 6.14 -6.85
N ASN A 25 9.16 7.46 -7.02
CA ASN A 25 10.09 8.14 -7.90
C ASN A 25 11.29 8.65 -7.10
N GLU A 26 12.48 8.08 -7.32
CA GLU A 26 13.71 8.48 -6.64
C GLU A 26 14.24 9.84 -7.11
N GLN A 27 14.01 10.19 -8.38
CA GLN A 27 14.52 11.44 -8.96
C GLN A 27 13.65 12.63 -8.58
N CYS A 28 12.33 12.43 -8.56
CA CYS A 28 11.34 13.44 -8.21
C CYS A 28 10.35 12.92 -7.15
N PRO A 29 10.76 12.81 -5.87
CA PRO A 29 9.95 12.17 -4.83
C PRO A 29 8.66 12.93 -4.47
N LEU A 30 8.56 14.21 -4.80
CA LEU A 30 7.37 15.04 -4.55
C LEU A 30 6.41 15.09 -5.74
N GLU A 31 6.83 14.68 -6.93
CA GLU A 31 5.98 14.72 -8.13
C GLU A 31 5.07 13.50 -8.27
N SER A 32 5.39 12.40 -7.59
CA SER A 32 4.66 11.14 -7.69
C SER A 32 4.26 10.62 -6.31
N ASP A 33 3.00 10.22 -6.18
CA ASP A 33 2.48 9.58 -4.98
C ASP A 33 3.26 8.28 -4.68
N LEU A 34 3.51 7.98 -3.39
CA LEU A 34 4.07 6.69 -3.01
C LEU A 34 2.99 5.63 -3.09
N VAL A 35 3.32 4.47 -3.63
CA VAL A 35 2.38 3.37 -3.75
C VAL A 35 2.93 2.13 -3.07
N ILE A 36 2.11 1.49 -2.25
CA ILE A 36 2.33 0.14 -1.76
C ILE A 36 1.36 -0.78 -2.48
N LEU A 37 1.89 -1.74 -3.22
CA LEU A 37 1.13 -2.79 -3.89
C LEU A 37 1.24 -4.08 -3.09
N LEU A 38 0.10 -4.61 -2.65
CA LEU A 38 -0.04 -5.92 -2.04
C LEU A 38 -0.48 -6.89 -3.15
N SER A 39 0.47 -7.37 -3.96
CA SER A 39 0.15 -8.05 -5.22
C SER A 39 -0.56 -9.39 -5.04
N GLU A 40 -0.32 -10.07 -3.92
CA GLU A 40 -0.99 -11.33 -3.58
C GLU A 40 -2.38 -11.11 -2.95
N ASP A 41 -2.62 -9.96 -2.33
CA ASP A 41 -3.90 -9.60 -1.72
C ASP A 41 -4.83 -8.83 -2.69
N GLY A 42 -4.30 -8.34 -3.81
CA GLY A 42 -5.07 -7.56 -4.78
C GLY A 42 -5.45 -6.16 -4.27
N ILE A 43 -4.62 -5.57 -3.41
CA ILE A 43 -4.86 -4.25 -2.80
C ILE A 43 -3.71 -3.31 -3.14
N ARG A 44 -4.04 -2.06 -3.43
CA ARG A 44 -3.09 -0.97 -3.63
C ARG A 44 -3.39 0.18 -2.66
N LEU A 45 -2.36 0.62 -1.96
CA LEU A 45 -2.40 1.77 -1.07
C LEU A 45 -1.61 2.91 -1.70
N SER A 46 -2.25 4.04 -1.97
CA SER A 46 -1.61 5.23 -2.51
C SER A 46 -1.51 6.31 -1.44
N PHE A 47 -0.31 6.88 -1.27
CA PHE A 47 0.02 7.91 -0.31
C PHE A 47 0.41 9.18 -1.05
N ASP A 48 -0.11 10.29 -0.55
CA ASP A 48 0.21 11.61 -1.09
C ASP A 48 1.72 11.89 -1.02
N SER A 49 2.30 12.38 -2.12
CA SER A 49 3.74 12.62 -2.25
C SER A 49 4.29 13.60 -1.21
N SER A 50 3.52 14.64 -0.85
CA SER A 50 3.96 15.72 0.03
C SER A 50 3.76 15.38 1.52
N SER A 51 2.57 14.91 1.88
CA SER A 51 2.15 14.68 3.25
C SER A 51 2.37 13.25 3.71
N GLN A 52 2.69 12.33 2.78
CA GLN A 52 2.97 10.92 3.06
C GLN A 52 1.82 10.24 3.79
N ARG A 53 0.60 10.73 3.57
CA ARG A 53 -0.64 10.23 4.17
C ARG A 53 -1.40 9.40 3.16
N LEU A 54 -2.03 8.34 3.67
CA LEU A 54 -2.89 7.48 2.86
C LEU A 54 -4.01 8.32 2.24
N LYS A 55 -4.08 8.30 0.90
CA LYS A 55 -5.02 9.06 0.08
C LYS A 55 -6.07 8.15 -0.56
N VAL A 56 -5.65 6.99 -1.05
CA VAL A 56 -6.54 6.02 -1.72
C VAL A 56 -6.20 4.59 -1.28
N ILE A 57 -7.25 3.81 -1.04
CA ILE A 57 -7.21 2.35 -0.98
C ILE A 57 -7.97 1.84 -2.19
N GLU A 58 -7.29 1.12 -3.06
CA GLU A 58 -7.84 0.58 -4.30
C GLU A 58 -7.78 -0.95 -4.25
N VAL A 59 -8.86 -1.60 -4.65
CA VAL A 59 -8.88 -3.05 -4.89
C VAL A 59 -8.52 -3.27 -6.36
N THR A 60 -7.33 -3.80 -6.61
CA THR A 60 -6.83 -4.06 -7.97
C THR A 60 -7.34 -5.39 -8.51
N ASP A 61 -7.69 -6.34 -7.64
CA ASP A 61 -8.16 -7.67 -8.03
C ASP A 61 -9.22 -8.18 -7.05
N MET A 62 -10.48 -8.16 -7.50
CA MET A 62 -11.62 -8.63 -6.70
C MET A 62 -11.60 -10.14 -6.44
N SER A 63 -10.83 -10.93 -7.22
CA SER A 63 -10.74 -12.38 -7.00
C SER A 63 -9.86 -12.75 -5.80
N LYS A 64 -8.97 -11.84 -5.39
CA LYS A 64 -8.04 -12.01 -4.26
C LYS A 64 -8.56 -11.43 -2.96
N VAL A 65 -9.64 -10.64 -3.02
CA VAL A 65 -10.23 -9.98 -1.85
C VAL A 65 -11.49 -10.70 -1.39
N LYS A 66 -11.51 -11.13 -0.13
CA LYS A 66 -12.70 -11.68 0.52
C LYS A 66 -13.38 -10.61 1.38
N LEU A 67 -14.50 -10.08 0.92
CA LEU A 67 -15.36 -9.21 1.72
C LEU A 67 -16.21 -10.06 2.67
N THR A 68 -16.19 -9.71 3.96
CA THR A 68 -17.00 -10.37 4.99
C THR A 68 -17.78 -9.30 5.74
N TYR A 69 -19.10 -9.44 5.82
CA TYR A 69 -19.95 -8.61 6.68
C TYR A 69 -19.90 -9.20 8.09
N TRP A 70 -19.52 -8.36 9.06
CA TRP A 70 -19.53 -8.70 10.49
C TRP A 70 -20.86 -8.29 11.11
#